data_AF-A0AAN6IJ57-F1
#
_entry.id   AF-A0AAN6IJ57-F1
#
_cell.length_a   1.000
_cell.length_b   1.000
_cell.length_c   1.000
_cell.angle_alpha   90.00
_cell.angle_beta   90.00
_cell.angle_gamma   90.00
#
_symmetry.space_group_name_H-M   'P 1'
#
loop_
_entity.id
_entity.type
_entity.pdbx_description
1 polymer ?
#
loop_
_entity_poly.entity_id
_entity_poly.type
_entity_poly.pdbx_seq_one_letter_code
_entity_poly.pdbx_strand_id
1 'polypeptide(L)' 'MNIENRPNTKPVSTWGLDPMFWTSAKLFVGDLHAALPSDSASVFFIGTHVVRTVQVVGIVVSVDTRSPKLTVYN' A
#
# COMPACT_ATOMS: atom_id res chain seq x y z
N MET A 1 -4.94 -17.88 13.22
CA MET A 1 -6.33 -17.40 13.19
C MET A 1 -6.46 -16.54 11.94
N ASN A 2 -7.12 -17.06 10.90
CA ASN A 2 -7.08 -16.56 9.54
C ASN A 2 -8.28 -15.62 9.33
N ILE A 3 -8.07 -14.31 9.48
CA ILE A 3 -9.11 -13.30 9.24
C ILE A 3 -9.09 -13.00 7.74
N GLU A 4 -10.06 -13.55 7.03
CA GLU A 4 -10.53 -13.23 5.69
C GLU A 4 -9.64 -12.31 4.83
N ASN A 5 -8.58 -12.87 4.22
CA ASN A 5 -7.91 -12.30 3.05
C ASN A 5 -8.81 -12.43 1.81
N ARG A 6 -10.00 -11.82 1.84
CA ARG A 6 -10.82 -11.65 0.65
C ARG A 6 -10.44 -10.32 0.01
N PRO A 7 -10.14 -10.27 -1.30
CA PRO A 7 -9.96 -8.99 -1.98
C PRO A 7 -11.23 -8.18 -1.77
N ASN A 8 -11.08 -7.01 -1.15
CA ASN A 8 -12.19 -6.14 -0.83
C ASN A 8 -12.70 -5.53 -2.14
N THR A 9 -13.91 -5.89 -2.57
CA THR A 9 -14.48 -5.52 -3.88
C THR A 9 -15.32 -4.24 -3.82
N LYS A 10 -14.90 -3.25 -3.02
CA LYS A 10 -15.60 -1.95 -2.99
C LYS A 10 -15.66 -1.36 -4.41
N PRO A 11 -16.83 -0.91 -4.90
CA PRO A 11 -16.93 -0.25 -6.20
C PRO A 11 -16.02 0.98 -6.23
N VAL A 12 -15.29 1.17 -7.34
CA VAL A 12 -14.35 2.30 -7.53
C VAL A 12 -15.00 3.66 -7.24
N SER A 13 -16.27 3.82 -7.60
CA SER A 13 -17.06 5.04 -7.36
C SER A 13 -17.19 5.41 -5.88
N THR A 14 -16.97 4.46 -4.96
CA THR A 14 -17.10 4.67 -3.51
C THR A 14 -15.77 4.88 -2.80
N TRP A 15 -14.63 4.69 -3.47
CA TRP A 15 -13.32 4.73 -2.81
C TRP A 15 -13.00 6.10 -2.23
N GLY A 16 -13.37 7.18 -2.93
CA GLY A 16 -13.19 8.54 -2.45
C GLY A 16 -14.03 8.91 -1.22
N LEU A 17 -14.96 8.06 -0.79
CA LEU A 17 -15.70 8.23 0.46
C LEU A 17 -14.91 7.76 1.69
N ASP A 18 -13.90 6.91 1.50
CA ASP A 18 -12.98 6.51 2.56
C ASP A 18 -11.94 7.63 2.75
N PRO A 19 -11.83 8.25 3.95
CA PRO A 19 -10.82 9.26 4.21
C PRO A 19 -9.40 8.78 3.93
N MET A 20 -9.13 7.47 4.12
CA MET A 20 -7.82 6.87 3.86
C MET A 20 -7.40 6.97 2.39
N PHE A 21 -8.35 7.06 1.47
CA PHE A 21 -8.07 7.18 0.04
C PHE A 21 -7.30 8.45 -0.32
N TRP A 22 -7.60 9.56 0.37
CA TRP A 22 -7.00 10.87 0.10
C TRP A 22 -5.75 11.16 0.94
N THR A 23 -5.51 10.35 1.97
CA THR A 23 -4.40 10.57 2.89
C THR A 23 -3.14 9.83 2.48
N SER A 24 -1.99 10.36 2.90
CA SER A 24 -0.75 9.59 2.91
C SER A 24 -0.68 8.78 4.20
N ALA A 25 -1.04 7.50 4.13
CA ALA A 25 -1.20 6.64 5.29
C ALA A 25 0.16 6.21 5.86
N LYS A 26 0.37 6.40 7.16
CA LYS A 26 1.56 5.88 7.86
C LYS A 26 1.31 4.41 8.20
N LEU A 27 2.07 3.51 7.59
CA LEU A 27 1.89 2.07 7.74
C LEU A 27 3.20 1.39 8.12
N PHE A 28 3.09 0.26 8.82
CA PHE A 28 4.24 -0.61 9.02
C PHE A 28 4.52 -1.39 7.73
N VAL A 29 5.81 -1.66 7.47
CA VAL A 29 6.22 -2.46 6.31
C VAL A 29 5.58 -3.85 6.34
N GLY A 30 5.38 -4.43 7.53
CA GLY A 30 4.65 -5.69 7.69
C GLY A 30 3.22 -5.67 7.16
N ASP A 31 2.50 -4.55 7.35
CA ASP A 31 1.14 -4.39 6.84
C ASP A 31 1.13 -4.24 5.32
N LEU A 32 2.16 -3.60 4.75
CA LEU A 32 2.33 -3.48 3.30
C LEU A 32 2.57 -4.82 2.62
N HIS A 33 3.31 -5.73 3.27
CA HIS A 33 3.48 -7.10 2.77
C HIS A 33 2.18 -7.91 2.77
N ALA A 34 1.25 -7.59 3.65
CA ALA A 34 -0.07 -8.20 3.72
C ALA A 34 -1.12 -7.48 2.83
N ALA A 35 -0.72 -6.41 2.13
CA ALA A 35 -1.63 -5.61 1.32
C ALA A 35 -2.18 -6.41 0.15
N LEU A 36 -3.49 -6.31 -0.05
CA LEU A 36 -4.15 -6.96 -1.18
C LEU A 36 -4.18 -6.00 -2.38
N PRO A 37 -3.69 -6.41 -3.56
CA PRO A 37 -3.76 -5.56 -4.75
C PRO A 37 -5.22 -5.35 -5.16
N SER A 38 -5.52 -4.19 -5.73
CA SER A 38 -6.77 -4.01 -6.48
C SER A 38 -6.54 -4.28 -7.97
N ASP A 39 -7.60 -4.59 -8.71
CA ASP A 39 -7.55 -4.72 -10.17
C ASP A 39 -7.14 -3.39 -10.86
N SER A 40 -7.29 -2.26 -10.15
CA SER A 40 -6.72 -0.99 -10.56
C SER A 40 -5.28 -0.88 -10.05
N ALA A 41 -4.31 -0.74 -10.97
CA ALA A 41 -2.87 -0.74 -10.68
C ALA A 41 -2.36 0.38 -9.75
N SER A 42 -3.25 1.21 -9.16
CA SER A 42 -2.88 2.40 -8.41
C SER A 42 -3.30 2.41 -6.93
N VAL A 43 -3.98 1.37 -6.44
CA VAL A 43 -4.40 1.29 -5.03
C VAL A 43 -4.27 -0.12 -4.45
N PHE A 44 -4.15 -0.16 -3.13
CA PHE A 44 -4.08 -1.38 -2.32
C PHE A 44 -5.19 -1.39 -1.26
N PHE A 45 -5.55 -2.57 -0.81
CA PHE A 45 -6.44 -2.76 0.33
C PHE A 45 -5.65 -3.19 1.56
N ILE A 46 -5.81 -2.42 2.64
CA ILE A 46 -5.32 -2.75 3.98
C ILE A 46 -6.56 -2.96 4.85
N GLY A 47 -6.89 -4.23 5.13
CA GLY A 47 -8.16 -4.60 5.73
C GLY A 47 -9.34 -4.05 4.92
N THR A 48 -10.15 -3.18 5.54
CA THR A 48 -11.33 -2.59 4.89
C THR A 48 -11.06 -1.27 4.15
N HIS A 49 -9.85 -0.74 4.24
CA HIS A 49 -9.50 0.58 3.71
C HIS A 49 -8.84 0.50 2.35
N VAL A 50 -9.20 1.44 1.46
CA VAL A 50 -8.50 1.66 0.19
C VAL A 50 -7.38 2.66 0.45
N VAL A 51 -6.15 2.29 0.10
CA VAL A 51 -4.96 3.11 0.31
C VAL A 51 -4.23 3.32 -1.02
N ARG A 52 -3.98 4.58 -1.36
CA ARG A 52 -3.27 4.99 -2.59
C ARG A 52 -1.83 5.42 -2.33
N THR A 53 -1.58 6.06 -1.20
CA THR A 53 -0.27 6.64 -0.88
C THR A 53 0.12 6.26 0.54
N VAL A 54 1.36 5.82 0.70
CA VAL A 54 1.88 5.34 1.97
C VAL A 54 3.14 6.11 2.37
N GLN A 55 3.31 6.29 3.67
CA GLN A 55 4.52 6.82 4.29
C GLN A 55 5.11 5.74 5.18
N VAL A 56 6.40 5.45 4.96
CA VAL A 56 7.19 4.54 5.78
C VAL A 56 8.39 5.29 6.35
N VAL A 57 8.81 4.90 7.55
CA VAL A 57 10.02 5.39 8.19
C VAL A 57 10.84 4.18 8.60
N GLY A 58 12.12 4.18 8.26
CA GLY A 58 13.00 3.05 8.51
C GLY A 58 14.47 3.43 8.34
N ILE A 59 15.33 2.47 8.62
CA ILE A 59 16.78 2.60 8.43
C ILE A 59 17.11 2.00 7.06
N VAL A 60 17.84 2.75 6.23
CA VAL A 60 18.37 2.22 4.98
C VAL A 60 19.44 1.18 5.30
N VAL A 61 19.21 -0.07 4.91
CA VAL A 61 20.17 -1.17 5.17
C VAL A 61 20.98 -1.55 3.92
N SER A 62 20.47 -1.24 2.73
CA SER A 62 21.16 -1.48 1.47
C SER A 62 20.72 -0.49 0.38
N VAL A 63 21.61 -0.25 -0.58
CA VAL A 63 21.36 0.60 -1.76
C VAL A 63 21.74 -0.17 -3.02
N ASP A 64 20.79 -0.36 -3.95
CA ASP A 64 21.07 -0.93 -5.26
C ASP A 64 21.35 0.19 -6.27
N THR A 65 22.57 0.24 -6.83
CA THR A 65 23.04 1.29 -7.74
C THR A 65 22.97 0.88 -9.22
N ARG A 66 22.30 -0.22 -9.57
CA ARG A 66 22.26 -0.75 -10.95
C ARG A 66 21.55 0.15 -11.98
N SER A 67 20.71 1.10 -11.56
CA SER A 67 20.01 2.03 -12.45
C SER A 67 20.29 3.49 -12.07
N PRO A 68 20.93 4.29 -12.95
CA PRO A 68 21.26 5.68 -12.64
C PRO A 68 20.04 6.62 -12.56
N LYS A 69 18.83 6.16 -12.90
CA LYS A 69 17.59 6.96 -12.88
C LYS A 69 16.64 6.62 -11.73
N LEU A 70 16.89 5.55 -10.98
CA LEU A 70 16.05 5.13 -9.86
C LEU A 70 16.91 4.52 -8.77
N THR A 71 17.02 5.20 -7.64
CA THR A 71 17.67 4.64 -6.44
C THR A 71 16.66 3.77 -5.71
N VAL A 72 16.94 2.46 -5.64
CA VAL A 72 16.12 1.49 -4.90
C VAL A 72 16.79 1.22 -3.56
N TYR A 73 16.03 1.45 -2.49
CA TYR A 73 16.43 1.14 -1.11
C TYR A 73 15.68 -0.13 -0.68
N ASN A 74 16.41 -1.10 -0.11
CA ASN A 74 15.86 -2.34 0.43
C ASN A 74 15.93 -2.33 1.96
#